data_AF-A0AAU4UBR4-F1
#
_entry.id   AF-A0AAU4UBR4-F1
#
_cell.length_a   1.000
_cell.length_b   1.000
_cell.length_c   1.000
_cell.angle_alpha   90.00
_cell.angle_beta   90.00
_cell.angle_gamma   90.00
#
_symmetry.space_group_name_H-M   'P 1'
#
loop_
_entity.id
_entity.type
_entity.pdbx_description
1 polymer ?
#
loop_
_entity_poly.entity_id
_entity_poly.type
_entity_poly.pdbx_seq_one_letter_code
_entity_poly.pdbx_strand_id
1 'polypeptide(L)'
;MVTGLVQAVPASAAVAVDPLPDTGGSRISFGQDARANRCEAGFGLHIGGPALKAAAEKALNGTDADLAADLLRPSNIYPSVLDDAVRVDVSGVSDYVAASNASETRWEAANRTYALSYFGGDGAVTVNAPEFDADITAFTIGPQKKLYDMFGQDGRSVPGAAAVTAAKNLNAANTGQNPGDDRLADLMLSPSGLSAPYNNTTASDIARYLRQGGFPKVAPVEGSAEYRMEVEALKIAWGSCDSWNPTDPRRVLASVTATAYAEWEQEYAAQAQPRRDIMAAEVTAAAQLHKATDAMIESIAQAWLAEQILLWQKYWAGQSATDPLRPKAAVFTQATTNLASARSRAAAQLTLANTAVTAAGAASVKATNAQTTAYAIADAAKLPRGRPPVAGPPPSSPWRTPP
;
A
#
# COMPACT_ATOMS: atom_id res chain seq x y z
N MET A 1 44.66 -26.66 -13.78
CA MET A 1 43.61 -27.13 -14.69
C MET A 1 42.57 -27.86 -13.86
N VAL A 2 41.48 -27.20 -13.49
CA VAL A 2 40.28 -27.86 -12.96
C VAL A 2 39.11 -27.22 -13.67
N THR A 3 38.49 -28.03 -14.51
CA THR A 3 37.40 -27.77 -15.44
C THR A 3 36.14 -27.40 -14.67
N GLY A 4 35.65 -26.18 -14.89
CA GLY A 4 34.36 -25.73 -14.37
C GLY A 4 33.22 -26.41 -15.12
N LEU A 5 32.52 -27.31 -14.43
CA LEU A 5 31.21 -27.80 -14.88
C LEU A 5 30.21 -26.64 -14.80
N VAL A 6 29.94 -26.03 -15.95
CA VAL A 6 28.67 -25.36 -16.20
C VAL A 6 27.60 -26.43 -16.05
N GLN A 7 26.96 -26.50 -14.88
CA GLN A 7 25.76 -27.31 -14.72
C GLN A 7 24.70 -26.69 -15.61
N ALA A 8 24.47 -27.32 -16.76
CA ALA A 8 23.26 -27.12 -17.54
C ALA A 8 22.08 -27.32 -16.59
N VAL A 9 21.29 -26.26 -16.42
CA VAL A 9 19.93 -26.37 -15.89
C VAL A 9 19.27 -27.49 -16.69
N PRO A 10 18.64 -28.50 -16.05
CA PRO A 10 17.95 -29.53 -16.81
C PRO A 10 17.00 -28.81 -17.77
N ALA A 11 17.02 -29.20 -19.04
CA ALA A 11 16.02 -28.78 -20.00
C ALA A 11 14.67 -29.16 -19.37
N SER A 12 14.02 -28.20 -18.72
CA SER A 12 12.61 -28.30 -18.39
C SER A 12 11.96 -28.64 -19.71
N ALA A 13 11.29 -29.80 -19.77
CA ALA A 13 10.57 -30.25 -20.95
C ALA A 13 9.95 -29.01 -21.57
N ALA A 14 10.40 -28.68 -22.79
CA ALA A 14 9.81 -27.61 -23.56
C ALA A 14 8.32 -27.88 -23.48
N VAL A 15 7.60 -27.04 -22.74
CA VAL A 15 6.15 -27.04 -22.83
C VAL A 15 5.96 -26.81 -24.31
N ALA A 16 5.51 -27.85 -25.02
CA ALA A 16 5.16 -27.72 -26.41
C ALA A 16 4.11 -26.61 -26.41
N VAL A 17 4.51 -25.40 -26.81
CA VAL A 17 3.64 -24.24 -26.79
C VAL A 17 2.71 -24.43 -27.98
N ASP A 18 1.71 -25.28 -27.80
CA ASP A 18 0.41 -25.12 -28.46
C ASP A 18 0.08 -23.63 -28.39
N PRO A 19 -0.33 -22.97 -29.49
CA PRO A 19 -0.22 -21.52 -29.59
C PRO A 19 -0.92 -20.91 -28.38
N LEU A 20 -0.14 -20.15 -27.60
CA LEU A 20 -0.64 -19.44 -26.42
C LEU A 20 -1.98 -18.82 -26.81
N PRO A 21 -3.05 -18.99 -26.00
CA PRO A 21 -4.39 -18.53 -26.38
C PRO A 21 -4.31 -17.08 -26.86
N ASP A 22 -4.59 -16.90 -28.16
CA ASP A 22 -4.38 -15.65 -28.88
C ASP A 22 -5.74 -15.03 -29.19
N THR A 23 -5.99 -13.84 -28.64
CA THR A 23 -7.21 -13.07 -28.85
C THR A 23 -7.12 -12.16 -30.09
N GLY A 24 -6.02 -12.21 -30.84
CA GLY A 24 -5.72 -11.37 -32.01
C GLY A 24 -5.22 -9.96 -31.66
N GLY A 25 -4.99 -9.66 -30.37
CA GLY A 25 -4.52 -8.35 -29.90
C GLY A 25 -3.01 -8.16 -30.06
N SER A 26 -2.52 -6.91 -29.88
CA SER A 26 -1.08 -6.62 -29.95
C SER A 26 -0.25 -7.27 -28.84
N ARG A 27 -0.89 -7.75 -27.76
CA ARG A 27 -0.28 -8.49 -26.65
C ARG A 27 -0.85 -9.90 -26.59
N ILE A 28 -0.06 -10.82 -26.06
CA ILE A 28 -0.49 -12.18 -25.73
C ILE A 28 -1.21 -12.10 -24.37
N SER A 29 -2.37 -12.73 -24.16
CA SER A 29 -3.10 -12.64 -22.87
C SER A 29 -2.68 -13.69 -21.84
N PHE A 30 -1.86 -14.66 -22.24
CA PHE A 30 -1.49 -15.81 -21.42
C PHE A 30 -0.91 -15.44 -20.04
N GLY A 31 -1.51 -15.99 -18.99
CA GLY A 31 -1.13 -15.80 -17.58
C GLY A 31 -1.29 -14.38 -17.04
N GLN A 32 -1.76 -13.43 -17.86
CA GLN A 32 -1.79 -12.01 -17.52
C GLN A 32 -2.78 -11.71 -16.40
N ASP A 33 -3.97 -12.28 -16.46
CA ASP A 33 -5.04 -11.98 -15.51
C ASP A 33 -4.69 -12.43 -14.09
N ALA A 34 -4.09 -13.62 -13.94
CA ALA A 34 -3.61 -14.09 -12.64
C ALA A 34 -2.57 -13.13 -12.03
N ARG A 35 -1.62 -12.63 -12.84
CA ARG A 35 -0.67 -11.61 -12.38
C ARG A 35 -1.36 -10.30 -12.04
N ALA A 36 -2.24 -9.80 -12.90
CA ALA A 36 -2.97 -8.54 -12.67
C ALA A 36 -3.77 -8.58 -11.36
N ASN A 37 -4.49 -9.68 -11.12
CA ASN A 37 -5.27 -9.89 -9.91
C ASN A 37 -4.38 -9.89 -8.65
N ARG A 38 -3.22 -10.56 -8.70
CA ARG A 38 -2.24 -10.56 -7.60
C ARG A 38 -1.69 -9.14 -7.34
N CYS A 39 -1.51 -8.33 -8.39
CA CYS A 39 -1.05 -6.95 -8.27
C CYS A 39 -2.12 -6.04 -7.65
N GLU A 40 -3.37 -6.15 -8.10
CA GLU A 40 -4.51 -5.36 -7.59
C GLU A 40 -4.78 -5.66 -6.11
N ALA A 41 -4.85 -6.95 -5.73
CA ALA A 41 -5.01 -7.33 -4.33
C ALA A 41 -3.79 -6.93 -3.49
N GLY A 42 -2.57 -7.06 -4.04
CA GLY A 42 -1.36 -6.59 -3.39
C GLY A 42 -1.35 -5.07 -3.16
N PHE A 43 -1.83 -4.30 -4.14
CA PHE A 43 -2.01 -2.87 -3.98
C PHE A 43 -3.03 -2.56 -2.88
N GLY A 44 -4.18 -3.24 -2.89
CA GLY A 44 -5.20 -3.17 -1.83
C GLY A 44 -4.64 -3.45 -0.43
N LEU A 45 -3.75 -4.43 -0.29
CA LEU A 45 -3.06 -4.69 0.97
C LEU A 45 -2.29 -3.46 1.45
N HIS A 46 -1.60 -2.73 0.58
CA HIS A 46 -0.79 -1.56 0.98
C HIS A 46 -1.61 -0.32 1.28
N ILE A 47 -2.63 -0.04 0.47
CA ILE A 47 -3.43 1.18 0.58
C ILE A 47 -4.64 1.06 1.52
N GLY A 48 -5.04 -0.17 1.84
CA GLY A 48 -6.26 -0.48 2.56
C GLY A 48 -6.28 -0.05 4.02
N GLY A 49 -7.48 0.18 4.53
CA GLY A 49 -7.75 0.19 5.96
C GLY A 49 -7.85 -1.26 6.49
N PRO A 50 -8.36 -1.45 7.72
CA PRO A 50 -8.43 -2.77 8.34
C PRO A 50 -9.21 -3.81 7.53
N ALA A 51 -10.33 -3.42 6.89
CA ALA A 51 -11.17 -4.35 6.16
C ALA A 51 -10.50 -4.77 4.84
N LEU A 52 -9.99 -3.81 4.06
CA LEU A 52 -9.33 -4.11 2.79
C LEU A 52 -8.04 -4.89 3.00
N LYS A 53 -7.23 -4.55 4.02
CA LYS A 53 -6.03 -5.32 4.38
C LYS A 53 -6.35 -6.78 4.68
N ALA A 54 -7.36 -7.04 5.50
CA ALA A 54 -7.76 -8.40 5.85
C ALA A 54 -8.33 -9.17 4.64
N ALA A 55 -9.15 -8.52 3.81
CA ALA A 55 -9.69 -9.12 2.59
C ALA A 55 -8.57 -9.44 1.58
N ALA A 56 -7.65 -8.51 1.35
CA ALA A 56 -6.51 -8.69 0.45
C ALA A 56 -5.57 -9.81 0.93
N GLU A 57 -5.24 -9.85 2.23
CA GLU A 57 -4.43 -10.94 2.82
C GLU A 57 -5.09 -12.29 2.57
N LYS A 58 -6.40 -12.40 2.82
CA LYS A 58 -7.15 -13.64 2.59
C LYS A 58 -7.14 -14.03 1.11
N ALA A 59 -7.43 -13.10 0.21
CA ALA A 59 -7.51 -13.34 -1.23
C ALA A 59 -6.15 -13.75 -1.81
N LEU A 60 -5.07 -13.05 -1.44
CA LEU A 60 -3.69 -13.39 -1.85
C LEU A 60 -3.20 -14.72 -1.28
N ASN A 61 -3.87 -15.22 -0.24
CA ASN A 61 -3.61 -16.53 0.31
C ASN A 61 -4.40 -17.66 -0.36
N GLY A 62 -5.40 -17.35 -1.19
CA GLY A 62 -6.19 -18.31 -1.94
C GLY A 62 -5.48 -18.84 -3.19
N THR A 63 -6.23 -19.58 -4.01
CA THR A 63 -5.81 -19.90 -5.38
C THR A 63 -6.05 -18.71 -6.31
N ASP A 64 -5.46 -18.72 -7.51
CA ASP A 64 -5.74 -17.67 -8.51
C ASP A 64 -7.22 -17.60 -8.90
N ALA A 65 -7.93 -18.73 -8.85
CA ALA A 65 -9.36 -18.79 -9.12
C ALA A 65 -10.17 -18.14 -7.99
N ASP A 66 -9.80 -18.37 -6.73
CA ASP A 66 -10.42 -17.71 -5.58
C ASP A 66 -10.17 -16.20 -5.63
N LEU A 67 -8.93 -15.80 -5.91
CA LEU A 67 -8.55 -14.40 -6.05
C LEU A 67 -9.30 -13.72 -7.20
N ALA A 68 -9.45 -14.40 -8.34
CA ALA A 68 -10.25 -13.89 -9.47
C ALA A 68 -11.72 -13.73 -9.10
N ALA A 69 -12.29 -14.66 -8.31
CA ALA A 69 -13.65 -14.55 -7.82
C ALA A 69 -13.82 -13.38 -6.82
N ASP A 70 -12.84 -13.17 -5.93
CA ASP A 70 -12.82 -12.08 -4.95
C ASP A 70 -12.67 -10.70 -5.59
N LEU A 71 -12.11 -10.62 -6.80
CA LEU A 71 -11.96 -9.40 -7.63
C LEU A 71 -13.01 -9.30 -8.75
N LEU A 72 -13.89 -10.28 -8.90
CA LEU A 72 -14.84 -10.31 -10.00
C LEU A 72 -15.84 -9.15 -9.88
N ARG A 73 -15.91 -8.33 -10.93
CA ARG A 73 -16.91 -7.27 -11.11
C ARG A 73 -17.84 -7.66 -12.26
N PRO A 74 -18.83 -8.56 -12.04
CA PRO A 74 -19.62 -9.16 -13.13
C PRO A 74 -20.46 -8.13 -13.91
N SER A 75 -20.59 -6.91 -13.41
CA SER A 75 -20.89 -5.69 -14.18
C SER A 75 -20.41 -4.48 -13.37
N ASN A 76 -20.31 -3.28 -13.97
CA ASN A 76 -20.02 -2.03 -13.24
C ASN A 76 -21.02 -1.69 -12.11
N ILE A 77 -22.05 -2.52 -11.90
CA ILE A 77 -23.10 -2.38 -10.90
C ILE A 77 -22.82 -3.23 -9.65
N TYR A 78 -22.08 -4.34 -9.78
CA TYR A 78 -21.83 -5.27 -8.67
C TYR A 78 -20.37 -5.19 -8.21
N PRO A 79 -20.13 -4.70 -6.99
CA PRO A 79 -18.79 -4.65 -6.42
C PRO A 79 -18.27 -6.06 -6.12
N SER A 80 -16.95 -6.23 -6.20
CA SER A 80 -16.25 -7.43 -5.78
C SER A 80 -16.09 -7.50 -4.24
N VAL A 81 -15.57 -8.60 -3.70
CA VAL A 81 -15.32 -8.76 -2.26
C VAL A 81 -14.33 -7.71 -1.75
N LEU A 82 -13.30 -7.38 -2.54
CA LEU A 82 -12.35 -6.34 -2.17
C LEU A 82 -12.96 -4.94 -2.31
N ASP A 83 -13.82 -4.69 -3.30
CA ASP A 83 -14.54 -3.42 -3.41
C ASP A 83 -15.50 -3.22 -2.21
N ASP A 84 -16.08 -4.29 -1.69
CA ASP A 84 -16.90 -4.27 -0.47
C ASP A 84 -16.05 -3.89 0.75
N ALA A 85 -14.86 -4.47 0.86
CA ALA A 85 -13.92 -4.14 1.93
C ALA A 85 -13.46 -2.67 1.86
N VAL A 86 -13.21 -2.13 0.66
CA VAL A 86 -12.95 -0.69 0.46
C VAL A 86 -14.13 0.14 0.96
N ARG A 87 -15.37 -0.23 0.64
CA ARG A 87 -16.55 0.54 1.11
C ARG A 87 -16.71 0.49 2.62
N VAL A 88 -16.39 -0.64 3.25
CA VAL A 88 -16.35 -0.74 4.72
C VAL A 88 -15.30 0.24 5.28
N ASP A 89 -14.09 0.23 4.75
CA ASP A 89 -13.04 1.16 5.18
C ASP A 89 -13.40 2.63 4.94
N VAL A 90 -14.04 2.96 3.81
CA VAL A 90 -14.57 4.30 3.50
C VAL A 90 -15.66 4.69 4.49
N SER A 91 -16.58 3.78 4.83
CA SER A 91 -17.62 4.06 5.83
C SER A 91 -17.00 4.30 7.22
N GLY A 92 -15.93 3.57 7.54
CA GLY A 92 -15.17 3.73 8.77
C GLY A 92 -14.54 5.13 8.94
N VAL A 93 -14.31 5.87 7.85
CA VAL A 93 -13.87 7.28 7.92
C VAL A 93 -14.91 8.14 8.65
N SER A 94 -16.19 7.98 8.32
CA SER A 94 -17.27 8.73 8.98
C SER A 94 -17.40 8.33 10.45
N ASP A 95 -17.26 7.03 10.76
CA ASP A 95 -17.30 6.53 12.12
C ASP A 95 -16.14 7.07 12.96
N TYR A 96 -14.93 7.13 12.38
CA TYR A 96 -13.76 7.73 13.01
C TYR A 96 -14.00 9.21 13.34
N VAL A 97 -14.48 10.00 12.37
CA VAL A 97 -14.76 11.43 12.58
C VAL A 97 -15.83 11.63 13.64
N ALA A 98 -16.89 10.81 13.64
CA ALA A 98 -17.92 10.86 14.68
C ALA A 98 -17.35 10.53 16.07
N ALA A 99 -16.45 9.54 16.17
CA ALA A 99 -15.78 9.18 17.41
C ALA A 99 -14.81 10.26 17.91
N SER A 100 -14.10 10.94 17.00
CA SER A 100 -13.23 12.09 17.29
C SER A 100 -14.03 13.25 17.88
N ASN A 101 -15.10 13.69 17.20
CA ASN A 101 -16.00 14.75 17.69
C ASN A 101 -16.65 14.40 19.04
N ALA A 102 -17.07 13.14 19.21
CA ALA A 102 -17.63 12.65 20.47
C ALA A 102 -16.59 12.67 21.61
N SER A 103 -15.31 12.43 21.28
CA SER A 103 -14.21 12.51 22.25
C SER A 103 -13.94 13.95 22.65
N GLU A 104 -13.89 14.89 21.72
CA GLU A 104 -13.79 16.33 22.01
C GLU A 104 -14.91 16.77 22.95
N THR A 105 -16.17 16.48 22.60
CA THR A 105 -17.35 16.82 23.43
C THR A 105 -17.24 16.26 24.85
N ARG A 106 -16.75 15.01 24.99
CA ARG A 106 -16.51 14.39 26.30
C ARG A 106 -15.47 15.15 27.12
N TRP A 107 -14.39 15.61 26.49
CA TRP A 107 -13.32 16.36 27.15
C TRP A 107 -13.77 17.75 27.58
N GLU A 108 -14.48 18.46 26.72
CA GLU A 108 -15.09 19.73 27.06
C GLU A 108 -16.05 19.59 28.25
N ALA A 109 -16.92 18.57 28.22
CA ALA A 109 -17.86 18.30 29.31
C ALA A 109 -17.13 17.99 30.62
N ALA A 110 -16.05 17.20 30.57
CA ALA A 110 -15.24 16.86 31.74
C ALA A 110 -14.53 18.08 32.35
N ASN A 111 -14.10 19.05 31.52
CA ASN A 111 -13.41 20.25 31.98
C ASN A 111 -14.35 21.44 32.30
N ARG A 112 -15.60 21.39 31.83
CA ARG A 112 -16.54 22.52 31.82
C ARG A 112 -16.66 23.22 33.18
N THR A 113 -16.79 22.46 34.27
CA THR A 113 -16.94 23.05 35.61
C THR A 113 -15.72 23.87 36.02
N TYR A 114 -14.52 23.44 35.65
CA TYR A 114 -13.28 24.15 35.96
C TYR A 114 -13.14 25.39 35.10
N ALA A 115 -13.36 25.26 33.80
CA ALA A 115 -13.29 26.39 32.87
C ALA A 115 -14.30 27.50 33.18
N LEU A 116 -15.56 27.17 33.49
CA LEU A 116 -16.59 28.18 33.81
C LEU A 116 -16.42 28.83 35.18
N SER A 117 -15.54 28.28 36.03
CA SER A 117 -15.21 28.84 37.34
C SER A 117 -13.76 29.28 37.43
N TYR A 118 -13.11 29.55 36.30
CA TYR A 118 -11.78 30.12 36.23
C TYR A 118 -11.86 31.57 35.76
N PHE A 119 -11.22 32.48 36.48
CA PHE A 119 -11.19 33.91 36.14
C PHE A 119 -9.75 34.46 36.07
N GLY A 120 -8.75 33.60 35.84
CA GLY A 120 -7.40 34.04 35.49
C GLY A 120 -7.40 34.56 34.06
N GLY A 121 -6.99 35.82 33.86
CA GLY A 121 -7.18 36.59 32.62
C GLY A 121 -6.29 36.20 31.44
N ASP A 122 -5.97 34.91 31.25
CA ASP A 122 -5.01 34.41 30.27
C ASP A 122 -5.56 33.28 29.38
N GLY A 123 -6.80 32.83 29.61
CA GLY A 123 -7.37 31.70 28.88
C GLY A 123 -6.70 30.36 29.20
N ALA A 124 -5.91 30.27 30.28
CA ALA A 124 -5.15 29.06 30.61
C ALA A 124 -6.05 27.86 30.97
N VAL A 125 -7.27 28.12 31.46
CA VAL A 125 -8.32 27.10 31.62
C VAL A 125 -9.45 27.38 30.64
N THR A 126 -9.72 26.45 29.73
CA THR A 126 -10.65 26.63 28.60
C THR A 126 -11.71 25.53 28.56
N VAL A 127 -12.91 25.87 28.08
CA VAL A 127 -13.95 24.85 27.82
C VAL A 127 -13.53 23.98 26.64
N ASN A 128 -12.95 24.58 25.61
CA ASN A 128 -12.69 23.93 24.34
C ASN A 128 -11.47 23.02 24.47
N ALA A 129 -11.65 21.73 24.20
CA ALA A 129 -10.57 20.77 24.17
C ALA A 129 -9.76 20.92 22.87
N PRO A 130 -8.44 20.72 22.89
CA PRO A 130 -7.66 20.58 21.66
C PRO A 130 -8.13 19.39 20.83
N GLU A 131 -8.01 19.51 19.50
CA GLU A 131 -8.16 18.40 18.56
C GLU A 131 -6.92 17.49 18.65
N PHE A 132 -6.90 16.58 19.64
CA PHE A 132 -5.74 15.72 19.92
C PHE A 132 -5.33 14.79 18.78
N ASP A 133 -6.22 14.57 17.82
CA ASP A 133 -6.07 13.68 16.68
C ASP A 133 -6.16 14.41 15.33
N ALA A 134 -6.02 15.74 15.30
CA ALA A 134 -6.18 16.57 14.10
C ALA A 134 -5.46 16.03 12.86
N ASP A 135 -4.19 15.62 13.00
CA ASP A 135 -3.40 15.08 11.89
C ASP A 135 -3.93 13.72 11.40
N ILE A 136 -4.44 12.89 12.31
CA ILE A 136 -5.03 11.58 11.98
C ILE A 136 -6.37 11.79 11.29
N THR A 137 -7.21 12.70 11.78
CA THR A 137 -8.45 13.11 11.15
C THR A 137 -8.20 13.67 9.75
N ALA A 138 -7.22 14.57 9.59
CA ALA A 138 -6.85 15.13 8.30
C ALA A 138 -6.37 14.06 7.30
N PHE A 139 -5.53 13.13 7.75
CA PHE A 139 -5.09 11.99 6.95
C PHE A 139 -6.27 11.10 6.53
N THR A 140 -7.16 10.80 7.46
CA THR A 140 -8.29 9.87 7.26
C THR A 140 -9.32 10.44 6.29
N ILE A 141 -9.62 11.74 6.37
CA ILE A 141 -10.60 12.41 5.49
C ILE A 141 -10.02 12.68 4.10
N GLY A 142 -8.73 13.03 4.00
CA GLY A 142 -8.10 13.48 2.76
C GLY A 142 -7.27 12.38 2.07
N PRO A 143 -5.98 12.24 2.44
CA PRO A 143 -5.07 11.25 1.86
C PRO A 143 -5.62 9.81 1.79
N GLN A 144 -6.19 9.28 2.88
CA GLN A 144 -6.66 7.89 2.92
C GLN A 144 -7.80 7.65 1.93
N LYS A 145 -8.74 8.60 1.82
CA LYS A 145 -9.81 8.50 0.82
C LYS A 145 -9.25 8.50 -0.61
N LYS A 146 -8.26 9.34 -0.91
CA LYS A 146 -7.62 9.37 -2.23
C LYS A 146 -6.93 8.04 -2.55
N LEU A 147 -6.35 7.39 -1.55
CA LEU A 147 -5.78 6.06 -1.71
C LEU A 147 -6.86 5.04 -2.08
N TYR A 148 -8.02 5.06 -1.42
CA TYR A 148 -9.15 4.19 -1.79
C TYR A 148 -9.67 4.44 -3.21
N ASP A 149 -9.72 5.70 -3.65
CA ASP A 149 -10.10 6.05 -5.03
C ASP A 149 -9.10 5.49 -6.08
N MET A 150 -7.90 5.06 -5.66
CA MET A 150 -6.92 4.37 -6.51
C MET A 150 -7.09 2.85 -6.53
N PHE A 151 -7.93 2.26 -5.69
CA PHE A 151 -8.21 0.82 -5.74
C PHE A 151 -8.87 0.45 -7.08
N GLY A 152 -8.55 -0.72 -7.63
CA GLY A 152 -8.92 -1.09 -9.00
C GLY A 152 -7.89 -0.69 -10.06
N GLN A 153 -6.80 -0.04 -9.67
CA GLN A 153 -5.63 0.17 -10.52
C GLN A 153 -4.62 -0.97 -10.34
N ASP A 154 -3.84 -1.27 -11.37
CA ASP A 154 -2.85 -2.35 -11.36
C ASP A 154 -1.51 -1.97 -10.70
N GLY A 155 -1.38 -0.72 -10.22
CA GLY A 155 -0.20 -0.25 -9.47
C GLY A 155 1.08 -0.16 -10.29
N ARG A 156 0.99 -0.26 -11.62
CA ARG A 156 2.12 -0.24 -12.53
C ARG A 156 2.90 1.07 -12.54
N SER A 157 4.18 0.98 -12.92
CA SER A 157 5.01 2.17 -13.16
C SER A 157 4.62 2.90 -14.45
N VAL A 158 4.41 4.22 -14.35
CA VAL A 158 4.17 5.11 -15.49
C VAL A 158 5.51 5.57 -16.09
N PRO A 159 5.66 5.62 -17.43
CA PRO A 159 6.89 6.08 -18.05
C PRO A 159 7.19 7.55 -17.75
N GLY A 160 8.45 7.85 -17.43
CA GLY A 160 8.91 9.22 -17.20
C GLY A 160 8.94 10.06 -18.48
N ALA A 161 8.77 11.38 -18.35
CA ALA A 161 8.66 12.31 -19.49
C ALA A 161 9.84 12.23 -20.47
N ALA A 162 11.07 12.08 -19.97
CA ALA A 162 12.26 11.95 -20.83
C ALA A 162 12.22 10.67 -21.68
N ALA A 163 11.78 9.54 -21.10
CA ALA A 163 11.64 8.28 -21.82
C ALA A 163 10.53 8.35 -22.87
N VAL A 164 9.41 9.00 -22.53
CA VAL A 164 8.32 9.26 -23.48
C VAL A 164 8.80 10.09 -24.67
N THR A 165 9.55 11.17 -24.42
CA THR A 165 10.11 12.01 -25.49
C THR A 165 11.07 11.23 -26.37
N ALA A 166 11.96 10.42 -25.78
CA ALA A 166 12.86 9.57 -26.55
C ALA A 166 12.08 8.56 -27.42
N ALA A 167 11.01 7.96 -26.89
CA ALA A 167 10.19 6.99 -27.62
C ALA A 167 9.42 7.65 -28.77
N LYS A 168 8.94 8.89 -28.59
CA LYS A 168 8.33 9.69 -29.66
C LYS A 168 9.32 10.03 -30.77
N ASN A 169 10.55 10.39 -30.42
CA ASN A 169 11.61 10.66 -31.41
C ASN A 169 11.96 9.39 -32.21
N LEU A 170 12.05 8.24 -31.53
CA LEU A 170 12.27 6.95 -32.19
C LEU A 170 11.09 6.58 -33.11
N ASN A 171 9.85 6.80 -32.67
CA ASN A 171 8.66 6.60 -33.50
C ASN A 171 8.70 7.46 -34.77
N ALA A 172 9.05 8.74 -34.65
CA ALA A 172 9.19 9.65 -35.78
C ALA A 172 10.28 9.18 -36.77
N ALA A 173 11.38 8.62 -36.28
CA ALA A 173 12.44 8.05 -37.12
C ALA A 173 12.01 6.74 -37.83
N ASN A 174 11.07 5.99 -37.24
CA ASN A 174 10.56 4.74 -37.78
C ASN A 174 9.32 4.90 -38.67
N THR A 175 8.71 6.09 -38.67
CA THR A 175 7.45 6.37 -39.38
C THR A 175 7.55 6.02 -40.87
N GLY A 176 6.52 5.34 -41.39
CA GLY A 176 6.43 4.96 -42.80
C GLY A 176 7.19 3.68 -43.17
N GLN A 177 7.93 3.07 -42.25
CA GLN A 177 8.57 1.77 -42.50
C GLN A 177 7.55 0.62 -42.44
N ASN A 178 6.56 0.69 -41.55
CA ASN A 178 5.48 -0.29 -41.43
C ASN A 178 4.21 0.36 -40.86
N PRO A 179 3.12 0.47 -41.64
CA PRO A 179 1.88 1.13 -41.19
C PRO A 179 1.25 0.53 -39.92
N GLY A 180 1.45 -0.78 -39.68
CA GLY A 180 0.96 -1.45 -38.48
C GLY A 180 1.75 -1.06 -37.23
N ASP A 181 3.07 -0.93 -37.35
CA ASP A 181 3.94 -0.45 -36.27
C ASP A 181 3.63 1.02 -35.95
N ASP A 182 3.45 1.86 -36.97
CA ASP A 182 3.13 3.28 -36.82
C ASP A 182 1.84 3.44 -35.99
N ARG A 183 0.77 2.74 -36.38
CA ARG A 183 -0.52 2.80 -35.67
C ARG A 183 -0.40 2.33 -34.21
N LEU A 184 0.37 1.27 -33.96
CA LEU A 184 0.52 0.71 -32.63
C LEU A 184 1.37 1.61 -31.73
N ALA A 185 2.45 2.19 -32.28
CA ALA A 185 3.29 3.14 -31.57
C ALA A 185 2.52 4.44 -31.28
N ASP A 186 1.70 4.92 -32.20
CA ASP A 186 0.84 6.09 -31.99
C ASP A 186 -0.18 5.85 -30.88
N LEU A 187 -0.80 4.66 -30.82
CA LEU A 187 -1.71 4.29 -29.73
C LEU A 187 -0.96 4.24 -28.39
N MET A 188 0.20 3.57 -28.37
CA MET A 188 1.05 3.44 -27.17
C MET A 188 1.55 4.80 -26.65
N LEU A 189 1.88 5.74 -27.54
CA LEU A 189 2.44 7.06 -27.19
C LEU A 189 1.41 8.19 -27.12
N SER A 190 0.14 7.88 -27.40
CA SER A 190 -0.98 8.81 -27.26
C SER A 190 -1.17 9.26 -25.81
N PRO A 191 -1.75 10.45 -25.56
CA PRO A 191 -2.09 10.88 -24.21
C PRO A 191 -2.92 9.84 -23.44
N SER A 192 -3.90 9.20 -24.09
CA SER A 192 -4.69 8.12 -23.49
C SER A 192 -3.84 6.89 -23.16
N GLY A 193 -2.92 6.50 -24.04
CA GLY A 193 -1.98 5.40 -23.81
C GLY A 193 -1.04 5.66 -22.64
N LEU A 194 -0.65 6.91 -22.40
CA LEU A 194 0.32 7.26 -21.34
C LEU A 194 -0.32 7.60 -19.99
N SER A 195 -1.60 7.98 -19.96
CA SER A 195 -2.27 8.51 -18.75
C SER A 195 -3.36 7.62 -18.18
N ALA A 196 -3.84 6.63 -18.92
CA ALA A 196 -4.96 5.83 -18.44
C ALA A 196 -4.54 4.84 -17.34
N PRO A 197 -5.39 4.66 -16.31
CA PRO A 197 -5.04 3.93 -15.09
C PRO A 197 -5.00 2.40 -15.25
N TYR A 198 -5.52 1.86 -16.36
CA TYR A 198 -5.64 0.41 -16.58
C TYR A 198 -5.40 0.06 -18.05
N ASN A 199 -4.74 -1.05 -18.37
CA ASN A 199 -4.58 -1.58 -19.75
C ASN A 199 -4.02 -0.56 -20.77
N ASN A 200 -3.00 0.19 -20.40
CA ASN A 200 -2.32 1.11 -21.33
C ASN A 200 -0.78 0.97 -21.27
N THR A 201 -0.03 1.98 -21.66
CA THR A 201 1.44 1.89 -21.79
C THR A 201 2.15 2.00 -20.44
N THR A 202 3.05 1.07 -20.17
CA THR A 202 3.86 1.06 -18.93
C THR A 202 5.27 1.60 -19.16
N ALA A 203 6.00 1.83 -18.07
CA ALA A 203 7.42 2.15 -18.16
C ALA A 203 8.23 1.02 -18.83
N SER A 204 7.87 -0.25 -18.59
CA SER A 204 8.57 -1.38 -19.22
C SER A 204 8.28 -1.49 -20.71
N ASP A 205 7.07 -1.13 -21.16
CA ASP A 205 6.76 -1.04 -22.59
C ASP A 205 7.66 -0.02 -23.29
N ILE A 206 7.74 1.19 -22.73
CA ILE A 206 8.59 2.26 -23.27
C ILE A 206 10.07 1.86 -23.24
N ALA A 207 10.54 1.28 -22.13
CA ALA A 207 11.92 0.83 -22.01
C ALA A 207 12.27 -0.26 -23.05
N ARG A 208 11.35 -1.22 -23.28
CA ARG A 208 11.53 -2.27 -24.28
C ARG A 208 11.53 -1.68 -25.70
N TYR A 209 10.57 -0.80 -26.01
CA TYR A 209 10.48 -0.13 -27.31
C TYR A 209 11.76 0.63 -27.65
N LEU A 210 12.31 1.36 -26.68
CA LEU A 210 13.58 2.07 -26.83
C LEU A 210 14.77 1.11 -27.01
N ARG A 211 14.87 0.07 -26.17
CA ARG A 211 15.97 -0.90 -26.22
C ARG A 211 16.02 -1.66 -27.55
N GLN A 212 14.87 -1.94 -28.15
CA GLN A 212 14.75 -2.72 -29.37
C GLN A 212 14.70 -1.85 -30.64
N GLY A 213 14.74 -0.52 -30.51
CA GLY A 213 14.65 0.40 -31.65
C GLY A 213 13.28 0.38 -32.33
N GLY A 214 12.22 -0.01 -31.61
CA GLY A 214 10.87 -0.21 -32.13
C GLY A 214 10.26 -1.52 -31.65
N PHE A 215 9.22 -2.00 -32.33
CA PHE A 215 8.69 -3.34 -32.09
C PHE A 215 9.63 -4.40 -32.68
N PRO A 216 9.91 -5.50 -31.96
CA PRO A 216 10.84 -6.51 -32.42
C PRO A 216 10.31 -7.20 -33.68
N LYS A 217 11.21 -7.43 -34.63
CA LYS A 217 10.91 -8.03 -35.94
C LYS A 217 11.40 -9.47 -36.07
N VAL A 218 12.33 -9.87 -35.20
CA VAL A 218 12.98 -11.18 -35.23
C VAL A 218 12.92 -11.77 -33.83
N ALA A 219 12.59 -13.06 -33.75
CA ALA A 219 12.57 -13.77 -32.48
C ALA A 219 14.00 -13.94 -31.95
N PRO A 220 14.26 -13.63 -30.65
CA PRO A 220 15.51 -14.01 -30.03
C PRO A 220 15.71 -15.54 -30.12
N VAL A 221 16.93 -15.97 -30.45
CA VAL A 221 17.24 -17.40 -30.59
C VAL A 221 17.21 -18.05 -29.21
N GLU A 222 16.44 -19.13 -29.05
CA GLU A 222 16.39 -19.85 -27.78
C GLU A 222 17.79 -20.32 -27.34
N GLY A 223 18.12 -20.14 -26.07
CA GLY A 223 19.45 -20.40 -25.52
C GLY A 223 20.47 -19.29 -25.75
N SER A 224 20.15 -18.23 -26.51
CA SER A 224 21.03 -17.06 -26.65
C SER A 224 20.99 -16.15 -25.41
N ALA A 225 22.01 -15.29 -25.29
CA ALA A 225 22.06 -14.29 -24.22
C ALA A 225 20.89 -13.30 -24.34
N GLU A 226 20.55 -12.88 -25.56
CA GLU A 226 19.44 -11.98 -25.85
C GLU A 226 18.10 -12.59 -25.41
N TYR A 227 17.87 -13.88 -25.72
CA TYR A 227 16.66 -14.57 -25.28
C TYR A 227 16.54 -14.60 -23.76
N ARG A 228 17.61 -14.94 -23.05
CA ARG A 228 17.62 -14.95 -21.57
C ARG A 228 17.43 -13.55 -20.99
N MET A 229 18.06 -12.52 -21.56
CA MET A 229 17.87 -11.14 -21.12
C MET A 229 16.41 -10.69 -21.26
N GLU A 230 15.74 -11.08 -22.34
CA GLU A 230 14.33 -10.74 -22.55
C GLU A 230 13.39 -11.49 -21.59
N VAL A 231 13.69 -12.76 -21.29
CA VAL A 231 13.00 -13.54 -20.24
C VAL A 231 13.14 -12.88 -18.87
N GLU A 232 14.37 -12.53 -18.49
CA GLU A 232 14.65 -11.91 -17.19
C GLU A 232 14.05 -10.49 -17.08
N ALA A 233 14.11 -9.69 -18.15
CA ALA A 233 13.50 -8.36 -18.18
C ALA A 233 11.98 -8.42 -18.00
N LEU A 234 11.32 -9.44 -18.56
CA LEU A 234 9.89 -9.62 -18.42
C LEU A 234 9.50 -10.02 -16.99
N LYS A 235 10.24 -10.96 -16.39
CA LYS A 235 10.04 -11.33 -14.98
C LYS A 235 10.27 -10.14 -14.03
N ILE A 236 11.24 -9.26 -14.30
CA ILE A 236 11.44 -8.04 -13.51
C ILE A 236 10.23 -7.11 -13.64
N ALA A 237 9.70 -6.91 -14.85
CA ALA A 237 8.51 -6.09 -15.07
C ALA A 237 7.31 -6.63 -14.26
N TRP A 238 7.06 -7.93 -14.34
CA TRP A 238 5.98 -8.57 -13.58
C TRP A 238 6.13 -8.44 -12.07
N GLY A 239 7.36 -8.51 -11.54
CA GLY A 239 7.63 -8.27 -10.12
C GLY A 239 7.45 -6.82 -9.67
N SER A 240 7.33 -5.88 -10.60
CA SER A 240 7.00 -4.47 -10.35
C SER A 240 5.53 -4.13 -10.62
N CYS A 241 4.66 -5.15 -10.64
CA CYS A 241 3.24 -5.04 -10.93
C CYS A 241 2.89 -4.51 -12.33
N ASP A 242 3.84 -4.55 -13.26
CA ASP A 242 3.55 -4.44 -14.69
C ASP A 242 3.11 -5.81 -15.21
N SER A 243 1.89 -6.23 -14.86
CA SER A 243 1.40 -7.60 -15.09
C SER A 243 1.28 -8.01 -16.56
N TRP A 244 1.34 -7.04 -17.47
CA TRP A 244 1.06 -7.20 -18.89
C TRP A 244 2.19 -7.95 -19.61
N ASN A 245 1.80 -8.69 -20.64
CA ASN A 245 2.79 -9.26 -21.56
C ASN A 245 3.28 -8.19 -22.55
N PRO A 246 4.47 -8.36 -23.16
CA PRO A 246 5.03 -7.38 -24.07
C PRO A 246 4.07 -7.06 -25.23
N THR A 247 4.13 -5.81 -25.69
CA THR A 247 3.54 -5.44 -26.98
C THR A 247 4.33 -6.12 -28.10
N ASP A 248 3.74 -7.16 -28.69
CA ASP A 248 4.37 -8.07 -29.65
C ASP A 248 3.40 -8.39 -30.80
N PRO A 249 3.24 -7.45 -31.75
CA PRO A 249 2.30 -7.59 -32.86
C PRO A 249 2.70 -8.71 -33.84
N ARG A 250 3.96 -9.17 -33.81
CA ARG A 250 4.50 -10.20 -34.71
C ARG A 250 4.66 -11.57 -34.04
N ARG A 251 4.31 -11.70 -32.75
CA ARG A 251 4.46 -12.92 -31.95
C ARG A 251 5.90 -13.43 -31.85
N VAL A 252 6.89 -12.55 -32.05
CA VAL A 252 8.31 -12.93 -32.02
C VAL A 252 8.85 -13.09 -30.60
N LEU A 253 8.10 -12.65 -29.59
CA LEU A 253 8.39 -12.81 -28.16
C LEU A 253 7.49 -13.86 -27.50
N ALA A 254 6.72 -14.64 -28.26
CA ALA A 254 5.83 -15.65 -27.69
C ALA A 254 6.56 -16.72 -26.87
N SER A 255 7.68 -17.25 -27.39
CA SER A 255 8.52 -18.22 -26.68
C SER A 255 9.18 -17.61 -25.44
N VAL A 256 9.67 -16.38 -25.53
CA VAL A 256 10.19 -15.61 -24.38
C VAL A 256 9.12 -15.48 -23.30
N THR A 257 7.89 -15.15 -23.69
CA THR A 257 6.75 -14.96 -22.76
C THR A 257 6.37 -16.28 -22.09
N ALA A 258 6.31 -17.38 -22.83
CA ALA A 258 6.01 -18.71 -22.29
C ALA A 258 7.06 -19.16 -21.27
N THR A 259 8.35 -19.03 -21.59
CA THR A 259 9.46 -19.39 -20.69
C THR A 259 9.48 -18.50 -19.46
N ALA A 260 9.34 -17.19 -19.63
CA ALA A 260 9.26 -16.27 -18.49
C ALA A 260 8.11 -16.65 -17.57
N TYR A 261 6.93 -16.96 -18.10
CA TYR A 261 5.77 -17.36 -17.31
C TYR A 261 6.02 -18.64 -16.51
N ALA A 262 6.51 -19.68 -17.17
CA ALA A 262 6.77 -20.97 -16.52
C ALA A 262 7.79 -20.82 -15.37
N GLU A 263 8.86 -20.06 -15.60
CA GLU A 263 9.83 -19.74 -14.56
C GLU A 263 9.19 -18.90 -13.45
N TRP A 264 8.49 -17.80 -13.80
CA TRP A 264 7.85 -16.91 -12.84
C TRP A 264 6.89 -17.64 -11.89
N GLU A 265 6.03 -18.52 -12.40
CA GLU A 265 5.09 -19.26 -11.56
C GLU A 265 5.81 -20.25 -10.63
N GLN A 266 6.94 -20.82 -11.04
CA GLN A 266 7.79 -21.62 -10.15
C GLN A 266 8.43 -20.76 -9.05
N GLU A 267 8.97 -19.58 -9.40
CA GLU A 267 9.54 -18.63 -8.44
C GLU A 267 8.47 -18.16 -7.43
N TYR A 268 7.27 -17.85 -7.93
CA TYR A 268 6.12 -17.44 -7.15
C TYR A 268 5.66 -18.57 -6.21
N ALA A 269 5.47 -19.79 -6.70
CA ALA A 269 5.07 -20.92 -5.86
C ALA A 269 6.10 -21.23 -4.77
N ALA A 270 7.40 -21.22 -5.10
CA ALA A 270 8.47 -21.49 -4.15
C ALA A 270 8.51 -20.51 -2.98
N GLN A 271 8.14 -19.24 -3.20
CA GLN A 271 8.12 -18.19 -2.17
C GLN A 271 6.74 -17.97 -1.55
N ALA A 272 5.79 -18.89 -1.73
CA ALA A 272 4.44 -18.74 -1.20
C ALA A 272 4.43 -18.52 0.32
N GLN A 273 5.03 -19.41 1.10
CA GLN A 273 5.02 -19.32 2.56
C GLN A 273 5.59 -18.00 3.11
N PRO A 274 6.83 -17.57 2.76
CA PRO A 274 7.34 -16.31 3.27
C PRO A 274 6.53 -15.10 2.81
N ARG A 275 5.88 -15.12 1.64
CA ARG A 275 4.92 -14.06 1.28
C ARG A 275 3.74 -14.00 2.25
N ARG A 276 3.14 -15.15 2.60
CA ARG A 276 2.02 -15.19 3.57
C ARG A 276 2.44 -14.59 4.91
N ASP A 277 3.62 -14.98 5.39
CA ASP A 277 4.16 -14.52 6.67
C ASP A 277 4.45 -13.01 6.67
N ILE A 278 4.93 -12.45 5.54
CA ILE A 278 5.12 -10.99 5.38
C ILE A 278 3.78 -10.26 5.43
N MET A 279 2.77 -10.72 4.67
CA MET A 279 1.45 -10.09 4.64
C MET A 279 0.77 -10.11 6.02
N ALA A 280 0.76 -11.27 6.69
CA ALA A 280 0.18 -11.41 8.02
C ALA A 280 0.90 -10.51 9.06
N ALA A 281 2.23 -10.40 8.94
CA ALA A 281 3.01 -9.49 9.76
C ALA A 281 2.67 -8.01 9.49
N GLU A 282 2.47 -7.63 8.23
CA GLU A 282 2.07 -6.27 7.86
C GLU A 282 0.69 -5.90 8.43
N VAL A 283 -0.31 -6.76 8.24
CA VAL A 283 -1.67 -6.57 8.76
C VAL A 283 -1.64 -6.46 10.29
N THR A 284 -0.87 -7.33 10.96
CA THR A 284 -0.69 -7.27 12.41
C THR A 284 -0.02 -5.98 12.85
N ALA A 285 1.07 -5.58 12.19
CA ALA A 285 1.81 -4.36 12.53
C ALA A 285 0.92 -3.12 12.39
N ALA A 286 0.18 -3.00 11.28
CA ALA A 286 -0.74 -1.90 11.04
C ALA A 286 -1.83 -1.82 12.13
N ALA A 287 -2.46 -2.95 12.47
CA ALA A 287 -3.48 -3.00 13.52
C ALA A 287 -2.94 -2.62 14.91
N GLN A 288 -1.70 -3.00 15.23
CA GLN A 288 -1.08 -2.63 16.51
C GLN A 288 -0.63 -1.17 16.53
N LEU A 289 -0.14 -0.62 15.42
CA LEU A 289 0.17 0.79 15.31
C LEU A 289 -1.09 1.66 15.49
N HIS A 290 -2.22 1.28 14.89
CA HIS A 290 -3.49 1.98 15.11
C HIS A 290 -3.87 2.01 16.60
N LYS A 291 -3.81 0.87 17.30
CA LYS A 291 -4.08 0.80 18.74
C LYS A 291 -3.13 1.65 19.57
N ALA A 292 -1.86 1.71 19.19
CA ALA A 292 -0.88 2.55 19.86
C ALA A 292 -1.23 4.03 19.70
N THR A 293 -1.59 4.45 18.48
CA THR A 293 -2.02 5.82 18.17
C THR A 293 -3.26 6.22 18.98
N ASP A 294 -4.30 5.37 19.01
CA ASP A 294 -5.52 5.62 19.79
C ASP A 294 -5.21 5.82 21.29
N ALA A 295 -4.36 4.95 21.84
CA ALA A 295 -3.95 5.04 23.23
C ALA A 295 -3.11 6.29 23.51
N MET A 296 -2.25 6.70 22.57
CA MET A 296 -1.47 7.94 22.69
C MET A 296 -2.36 9.19 22.67
N ILE A 297 -3.32 9.26 21.75
CA ILE A 297 -4.31 10.35 21.67
C ILE A 297 -5.05 10.49 23.00
N GLU A 298 -5.62 9.39 23.52
CA GLU A 298 -6.34 9.40 24.79
C GLU A 298 -5.40 9.77 25.95
N SER A 299 -4.15 9.31 25.97
CA SER A 299 -3.18 9.69 27.00
C SER A 299 -2.88 11.20 27.00
N ILE A 300 -2.74 11.82 25.83
CA ILE A 300 -2.51 13.26 25.71
C ILE A 300 -3.74 14.03 26.19
N ALA A 301 -4.95 13.57 25.85
CA ALA A 301 -6.18 14.19 26.29
C ALA A 301 -6.37 14.15 27.82
N GLN A 302 -6.02 13.02 28.45
CA GLN A 302 -5.99 12.90 29.91
C GLN A 302 -4.96 13.84 30.55
N ALA A 303 -3.79 14.00 29.92
CA ALA A 303 -2.76 14.93 30.39
C ALA A 303 -3.23 16.39 30.32
N TRP A 304 -3.90 16.77 29.23
CA TRP A 304 -4.54 18.09 29.11
C TRP A 304 -5.56 18.32 30.23
N LEU A 305 -6.47 17.38 30.49
CA LEU A 305 -7.46 17.54 31.58
C LEU A 305 -6.78 17.71 32.94
N ALA A 306 -5.71 16.95 33.21
CA ALA A 306 -4.94 17.09 34.44
C ALA A 306 -4.30 18.48 34.57
N GLU A 307 -3.74 19.02 33.49
CA GLU A 307 -3.20 20.38 33.44
C GLU A 307 -4.29 21.44 33.72
N GLN A 308 -5.44 21.33 33.05
CA GLN A 308 -6.58 22.25 33.25
C GLN A 308 -7.01 22.30 34.73
N ILE A 309 -7.10 21.13 35.38
CA ILE A 309 -7.45 21.03 36.81
C ILE A 309 -6.37 21.67 37.69
N LEU A 310 -5.09 21.44 37.40
CA LEU A 310 -3.97 22.00 38.18
C LEU A 310 -3.92 23.53 38.07
N LEU A 311 -4.14 24.08 36.88
CA LEU A 311 -4.22 25.52 36.64
C LEU A 311 -5.40 26.14 37.41
N TRP A 312 -6.57 25.48 37.37
CA TRP A 312 -7.74 25.89 38.14
C TRP A 312 -7.48 25.85 39.66
N GLN A 313 -6.86 24.79 40.17
CA GLN A 313 -6.50 24.66 41.59
C GLN A 313 -5.52 25.75 42.02
N LYS A 314 -4.50 26.02 41.20
CA LYS A 314 -3.50 27.07 41.45
C LYS A 314 -4.14 28.45 41.53
N TYR A 315 -5.06 28.77 40.61
CA TYR A 315 -5.77 30.05 40.63
C TYR A 315 -6.54 30.25 41.94
N TRP A 316 -7.37 29.27 42.32
CA TRP A 316 -8.17 29.37 43.54
C TRP A 316 -7.36 29.25 44.83
N ALA A 317 -6.15 28.67 44.79
CA ALA A 317 -5.22 28.72 45.93
C ALA A 317 -4.71 30.15 46.19
N GLY A 318 -4.65 31.00 45.16
CA GLY A 318 -4.27 32.41 45.28
C GLY A 318 -5.41 33.36 45.65
N GLN A 319 -6.68 32.91 45.59
CA GLN A 319 -7.85 33.74 45.92
C GLN A 319 -8.26 33.66 47.39
N SER A 320 -8.97 34.68 47.86
CA SER A 320 -9.55 34.67 49.21
C SER A 320 -10.51 33.48 49.40
N ALA A 321 -10.52 32.91 50.61
CA ALA A 321 -11.50 31.90 51.00
C ALA A 321 -12.93 32.47 51.08
N THR A 322 -13.07 33.79 51.20
CA THR A 322 -14.35 34.51 51.25
C THR A 322 -14.76 35.12 49.91
N ASP A 323 -14.04 34.82 48.83
CA ASP A 323 -14.40 35.30 47.49
C ASP A 323 -15.80 34.78 47.11
N PRO A 324 -16.77 35.66 46.78
CA PRO A 324 -18.14 35.25 46.45
C PRO A 324 -18.24 34.41 45.17
N LEU A 325 -17.24 34.47 44.28
CA LEU A 325 -17.16 33.66 43.07
C LEU A 325 -16.44 32.32 43.30
N ARG A 326 -15.94 32.08 44.52
CA ARG A 326 -15.22 30.85 44.85
C ARG A 326 -16.13 29.62 44.73
N PRO A 327 -15.69 28.57 44.02
CA PRO A 327 -16.40 27.31 43.96
C PRO A 327 -16.64 26.69 45.33
N LYS A 328 -17.73 25.95 45.47
CA LYS A 328 -18.04 25.21 46.71
C LYS A 328 -16.99 24.14 46.98
N ALA A 329 -16.79 23.77 48.25
CA ALA A 329 -15.84 22.74 48.67
C ALA A 329 -15.96 21.42 47.88
N ALA A 330 -17.19 21.02 47.52
CA ALA A 330 -17.45 19.84 46.70
C ALA A 330 -16.74 19.87 45.33
N VAL A 331 -16.57 21.05 44.71
CA VAL A 331 -15.87 21.20 43.43
C VAL A 331 -14.37 20.97 43.59
N PHE A 332 -13.77 21.39 44.70
CA PHE A 332 -12.36 21.09 45.02
C PHE A 332 -12.12 19.60 45.30
N THR A 333 -13.06 18.95 45.99
CA THR A 333 -13.03 17.49 46.17
C THR A 333 -13.12 16.79 44.81
N GLN A 334 -14.06 17.20 43.95
CA GLN A 334 -14.19 16.65 42.60
C GLN A 334 -12.92 16.88 41.75
N ALA A 335 -12.31 18.07 41.81
CA ALA A 335 -11.04 18.37 41.15
C ALA A 335 -9.93 17.41 41.56
N THR A 336 -9.81 17.13 42.86
CA THR A 336 -8.81 16.19 43.38
C THR A 336 -9.04 14.78 42.86
N THR A 337 -10.30 14.32 42.86
CA THR A 337 -10.70 13.01 42.31
C THR A 337 -10.45 12.91 40.80
N ASN A 338 -10.82 13.94 40.05
CA ASN A 338 -10.66 13.98 38.59
C ASN A 338 -9.18 14.03 38.20
N LEU A 339 -8.35 14.81 38.93
CA LEU A 339 -6.91 14.85 38.72
C LEU A 339 -6.26 13.47 38.95
N ALA A 340 -6.61 12.80 40.04
CA ALA A 340 -6.12 11.45 40.31
C ALA A 340 -6.55 10.46 39.22
N SER A 341 -7.80 10.55 38.78
CA SER A 341 -8.35 9.71 37.71
C SER A 341 -7.66 9.95 36.38
N ALA A 342 -7.45 11.22 35.99
CA ALA A 342 -6.78 11.59 34.74
C ALA A 342 -5.34 11.06 34.70
N ARG A 343 -4.59 11.25 35.79
CA ARG A 343 -3.22 10.72 35.92
C ARG A 343 -3.19 9.19 35.83
N SER A 344 -4.11 8.50 36.50
CA SER A 344 -4.19 7.04 36.46
C SER A 344 -4.55 6.53 35.06
N ARG A 345 -5.47 7.19 34.36
CA ARG A 345 -5.90 6.80 33.00
C ARG A 345 -4.80 7.09 31.97
N ALA A 346 -4.13 8.23 32.06
CA ALA A 346 -2.97 8.53 31.21
C ALA A 346 -1.89 7.44 31.34
N ALA A 347 -1.53 7.04 32.57
CA ALA A 347 -0.56 5.98 32.79
C ALA A 347 -1.01 4.61 32.24
N ALA A 348 -2.30 4.29 32.34
CA ALA A 348 -2.85 3.07 31.76
C ALA A 348 -2.78 3.09 30.22
N GLN A 349 -3.12 4.22 29.59
CA GLN A 349 -3.04 4.38 28.15
C GLN A 349 -1.61 4.32 27.62
N LEU A 350 -0.65 4.94 28.32
CA LEU A 350 0.76 4.79 27.98
C LEU A 350 1.22 3.32 28.02
N THR A 351 0.71 2.53 28.97
CA THR A 351 1.00 1.10 29.05
C THR A 351 0.42 0.34 27.86
N LEU A 352 -0.81 0.67 27.45
CA LEU A 352 -1.44 0.10 26.25
C LEU A 352 -0.66 0.46 24.98
N ALA A 353 -0.26 1.72 24.83
CA ALA A 353 0.55 2.19 23.71
C ALA A 353 1.88 1.44 23.61
N ASN A 354 2.62 1.32 24.72
CA ASN A 354 3.90 0.59 24.75
C ASN A 354 3.73 -0.90 24.42
N THR A 355 2.65 -1.52 24.89
CA THR A 355 2.33 -2.92 24.59
C THR A 355 2.06 -3.09 23.09
N ALA A 356 1.26 -2.20 22.51
CA ALA A 356 0.92 -2.22 21.10
C ALA A 356 2.15 -1.95 20.20
N VAL A 357 3.00 -0.97 20.54
CA VAL A 357 4.27 -0.71 19.84
C VAL A 357 5.20 -1.92 19.90
N THR A 358 5.30 -2.58 21.05
CA THR A 358 6.11 -3.81 21.19
C THR A 358 5.58 -4.94 20.29
N ALA A 359 4.26 -5.12 20.23
CA ALA A 359 3.63 -6.10 19.35
C ALA A 359 3.82 -5.77 17.87
N ALA A 360 3.74 -4.49 17.48
CA ALA A 360 4.04 -4.03 16.12
C ALA A 360 5.52 -4.30 15.76
N GLY A 361 6.45 -4.04 16.69
CA GLY A 361 7.87 -4.36 16.52
C GLY A 361 8.11 -5.86 16.33
N ALA A 362 7.45 -6.70 17.11
CA ALA A 362 7.52 -8.16 16.95
C ALA A 362 6.97 -8.62 15.59
N ALA A 363 5.89 -8.01 15.09
CA ALA A 363 5.37 -8.29 13.75
C ALA A 363 6.38 -7.87 12.66
N SER A 364 7.00 -6.69 12.77
CA SER A 364 8.06 -6.24 11.85
C SER A 364 9.27 -7.20 11.82
N VAL A 365 9.67 -7.74 12.98
CA VAL A 365 10.71 -8.78 13.05
C VAL A 365 10.27 -10.07 12.33
N LYS A 366 9.00 -10.49 12.46
CA LYS A 366 8.48 -11.64 11.70
C LYS A 366 8.56 -11.41 10.19
N ALA A 367 8.20 -10.21 9.71
CA ALA A 367 8.34 -9.86 8.29
C ALA A 367 9.81 -9.91 7.83
N THR A 368 10.74 -9.41 8.65
CA THR A 368 12.19 -9.46 8.36
C THR A 368 12.71 -10.91 8.28
N ASN A 369 12.28 -11.78 9.19
CA ASN A 369 12.64 -13.19 9.18
C ASN A 369 12.06 -13.90 7.95
N ALA A 370 10.79 -13.65 7.62
CA ALA A 370 10.15 -14.19 6.43
C ALA A 370 10.83 -13.72 5.13
N GLN A 371 11.26 -12.46 5.06
CA GLN A 371 12.08 -11.95 3.95
C GLN A 371 13.42 -12.68 3.86
N THR A 372 14.07 -12.93 5.00
CA THR A 372 15.33 -13.70 5.03
C THR A 372 15.13 -15.12 4.50
N THR A 373 14.02 -15.77 4.86
CA THR A 373 13.63 -17.08 4.31
C THR A 373 13.39 -17.01 2.80
N ALA A 374 12.68 -15.99 2.31
CA ALA A 374 12.48 -15.77 0.88
C ALA A 374 13.82 -15.61 0.12
N TYR A 375 14.76 -14.87 0.70
CA TYR A 375 16.10 -14.70 0.13
C TYR A 375 16.89 -16.00 0.10
N ALA A 376 16.82 -16.84 1.14
CA ALA A 376 17.47 -18.14 1.15
C ALA A 376 16.90 -19.07 0.06
N ILE A 377 15.58 -19.03 -0.17
CA ILE A 377 14.92 -19.78 -1.26
C ILE A 377 15.42 -19.30 -2.63
N ALA A 378 15.46 -17.98 -2.84
CA ALA A 378 15.95 -17.39 -4.08
C ALA A 378 17.43 -17.76 -4.33
N ASP A 379 18.29 -17.63 -3.31
CA ASP A 379 19.71 -17.96 -3.39
C ASP A 379 19.94 -19.44 -3.73
N ALA A 380 19.21 -20.35 -3.08
CA ALA A 380 19.30 -21.79 -3.36
C ALA A 380 18.91 -22.12 -4.80
N ALA A 381 17.92 -21.40 -5.35
CA ALA A 381 17.50 -21.51 -6.74
C ALA A 381 18.36 -20.69 -7.71
N LYS A 382 19.36 -19.93 -7.22
CA LYS A 382 20.20 -19.00 -8.00
C LYS A 382 19.39 -17.93 -8.74
N LEU A 383 18.33 -17.46 -8.11
CA LEU A 383 17.43 -16.43 -8.61
C LEU A 383 17.70 -15.08 -7.95
N PRO A 384 17.35 -13.96 -8.59
CA PRO A 384 17.40 -12.64 -7.96
C PRO A 384 16.49 -12.58 -6.72
N ARG A 385 17.03 -12.06 -5.62
CA ARG A 385 16.28 -11.80 -4.39
C ARG A 385 15.20 -10.72 -4.63
N GLY A 386 14.09 -10.81 -3.90
CA GLY A 386 13.07 -9.77 -3.87
C GLY A 386 12.27 -9.64 -5.16
N ARG A 387 12.24 -10.69 -5.99
CA ARG A 387 11.51 -10.70 -7.27
C ARG A 387 10.02 -11.07 -7.16
N PRO A 388 9.58 -11.90 -6.18
CA PRO A 388 8.16 -12.08 -5.93
C PRO A 388 7.69 -11.46 -4.60
N PRO A 389 7.86 -10.15 -4.33
CA PRO A 389 7.08 -9.50 -3.30
C PRO A 389 5.71 -9.11 -3.87
N VAL A 390 4.76 -9.01 -2.96
CA VAL A 390 3.50 -8.28 -3.12
C VAL A 390 3.86 -6.78 -3.20
N ALA A 391 4.56 -6.37 -4.26
CA ALA A 391 5.14 -5.04 -4.37
C ALA A 391 4.02 -4.03 -4.66
N GLY A 392 3.66 -3.22 -3.67
CA GLY A 392 3.02 -1.94 -3.95
C GLY A 392 3.97 -1.08 -4.81
N PRO A 393 3.44 -0.11 -5.57
CA PRO A 393 4.26 0.78 -6.38
C PRO A 393 5.37 1.42 -5.52
N PRO A 394 6.56 1.68 -6.08
CA PRO A 394 7.55 2.47 -5.38
C PRO A 394 6.91 3.81 -4.95
N PRO A 395 7.29 4.36 -3.79
CA PRO A 395 6.75 5.62 -3.30
C PRO A 395 7.26 6.78 -4.17
N SER A 396 6.71 6.94 -5.37
CA SER A 396 6.80 8.17 -6.15
C SER A 396 5.64 9.06 -5.73
N SER A 397 5.72 9.63 -4.53
CA SER A 397 4.82 10.69 -4.11
C SER A 397 5.62 11.76 -3.35
N PRO A 398 5.42 13.05 -3.64
CA PRO A 398 6.22 14.18 -3.13
C PRO A 398 6.05 14.45 -1.62
N TRP A 399 5.38 13.58 -0.86
CA TRP A 399 5.02 13.80 0.55
C TRP A 399 6.08 13.34 1.56
N ARG A 400 7.35 13.24 1.15
CA ARG A 400 8.49 13.14 2.08
C ARG A 400 9.19 14.49 2.19
N THR A 401 8.56 15.40 2.91
CA THR A 401 9.27 16.38 3.72
C THR A 401 8.73 16.26 5.14
N PRO A 402 9.44 15.63 6.08
CA PRO A 402 9.13 15.84 7.48
C PRO A 402 9.51 17.28 7.87
N PRO A 403 8.85 17.88 8.88
CA PRO A 403 9.31 19.13 9.48
C PRO A 403 10.71 18.99 10.11
#